data_AF-A0A6G9KGB7-F1
#
_entry.id   AF-A0A6G9KGB7-F1
#
_cell.length_a   1.000
_cell.length_b   1.000
_cell.length_c   1.000
_cell.angle_alpha   90.00
_cell.angle_beta   90.00
_cell.angle_gamma   90.00
#
_symmetry.space_group_name_H-M   'P 1'
#
loop_
_entity.id
_entity.type
_entity.pdbx_description
1 polymer ?
#
loop_
_entity_poly.entity_id
_entity_poly.type
_entity_poly.pdbx_seq_one_letter_code
_entity_poly.pdbx_strand_id
1 'polypeptide(L)'
;GDVLGGLPPALAALGHRVMTVSPRYDQYKDAWDTGVTVQVKVGGKILTVRFFHCHKRGVDRVFVDHPLFLEKVWGKTASKIYGPMTGVDYTD
;
A
#
# COMPACT_ATOMS: atom_id res chain seq x y z
N GLY A 1 1.08 -7.19 -7.96
CA GLY A 1 1.73 -8.49 -8.20
C GLY A 1 0.67 -9.57 -8.28
N ASP A 2 0.83 -10.52 -9.19
CA ASP A 2 -0.18 -11.54 -9.51
C ASP A 2 -0.53 -12.42 -8.28
N VAL A 3 0.48 -12.82 -7.51
CA VAL A 3 0.32 -13.64 -6.29
C VAL A 3 -0.56 -12.96 -5.23
N LEU A 4 -0.28 -11.69 -4.89
CA LEU A 4 -1.09 -10.90 -3.95
C LEU A 4 -2.51 -10.60 -4.50
N GLY A 5 -2.71 -10.76 -5.81
CA GLY A 5 -4.02 -10.66 -6.45
C GLY A 5 -4.87 -11.91 -6.30
N GLY A 6 -4.26 -13.10 -6.37
CA GLY A 6 -4.95 -14.39 -6.43
C GLY A 6 -5.01 -15.18 -5.12
N LEU A 7 -3.91 -15.24 -4.36
CA LEU A 7 -3.82 -16.07 -3.16
C LEU A 7 -4.72 -15.58 -2.00
N PRO A 8 -4.74 -14.27 -1.64
CA PRO A 8 -5.56 -13.81 -0.52
C PRO A 8 -7.06 -14.04 -0.71
N PRO A 9 -7.66 -13.78 -1.90
CA PRO A 9 -9.05 -14.15 -2.14
C PRO A 9 -9.34 -15.65 -2.03
N ALA A 10 -8.39 -16.51 -2.45
CA ALA A 10 -8.55 -17.95 -2.33
C ALA A 10 -8.59 -18.39 -0.85
N LEU A 11 -7.73 -17.84 0.00
CA LEU A 11 -7.77 -18.08 1.45
C LEU A 11 -9.05 -17.53 2.10
N ALA A 12 -9.54 -16.38 1.66
CA ALA A 12 -10.80 -15.83 2.14
C ALA A 12 -11.99 -16.73 1.76
N ALA A 13 -11.97 -17.33 0.56
CA ALA A 13 -12.97 -18.29 0.13
C ALA A 13 -12.99 -19.60 0.95
N LEU A 14 -11.88 -19.94 1.62
CA LEU A 14 -11.82 -21.05 2.60
C LEU A 14 -12.39 -20.66 3.98
N GLY A 15 -12.91 -19.44 4.15
CA GLY A 15 -13.52 -18.98 5.40
C GLY A 15 -12.56 -18.28 6.35
N HIS A 16 -11.31 -18.03 5.95
CA HIS A 16 -10.36 -17.27 6.78
C HIS A 16 -10.62 -15.76 6.70
N ARG A 17 -10.37 -15.04 7.80
CA ARG A 17 -10.29 -13.58 7.77
C ARG A 17 -8.91 -13.18 7.26
N VAL A 18 -8.85 -12.61 6.06
CA VAL A 18 -7.59 -12.30 5.36
C VAL A 18 -7.43 -10.80 5.18
N MET A 19 -6.23 -10.32 5.46
CA MET A 19 -5.82 -8.94 5.22
C MET A 19 -4.53 -8.89 4.39
N THR A 20 -4.41 -7.91 3.50
CA THR A 20 -3.14 -7.56 2.83
C THR A 20 -2.72 -6.14 3.18
N VAL A 21 -1.44 -5.93 3.47
CA VAL A 21 -0.88 -4.61 3.73
C VAL A 21 0.19 -4.29 2.69
N SER A 22 0.11 -3.12 2.07
CA SER A 22 1.14 -2.62 1.16
C SER A 22 1.28 -1.09 1.25
N PRO A 23 2.40 -0.49 0.82
CA PRO A 23 2.47 0.97 0.70
C PRO A 23 1.43 1.51 -0.27
N ARG A 24 1.00 2.75 -0.06
CA ARG A 24 0.11 3.48 -0.95
C ARG A 24 0.95 4.28 -1.94
N TYR A 25 1.20 3.69 -3.10
CA TYR A 25 2.05 4.30 -4.13
C TYR A 25 1.33 5.37 -4.94
N ASP A 26 0.03 5.19 -5.17
CA ASP A 26 -0.80 6.15 -5.90
C ASP A 26 -2.12 6.34 -5.14
N GLN A 27 -2.87 7.36 -5.51
CA GLN A 27 -4.15 7.67 -4.91
C GLN A 27 -5.19 6.66 -5.44
N TYR A 28 -5.32 5.48 -4.86
CA TYR A 28 -6.28 4.49 -5.37
C TYR A 28 -7.74 4.95 -5.21
N LYS A 29 -8.51 4.95 -6.30
CA LYS A 29 -9.91 5.42 -6.34
C LYS A 29 -10.84 4.68 -5.38
N ASP A 30 -10.60 3.38 -5.18
CA ASP A 30 -11.42 2.50 -4.35
C ASP A 30 -10.94 2.41 -2.89
N ALA A 31 -9.86 3.10 -2.52
CA ALA A 31 -9.33 3.13 -1.16
C ALA A 31 -9.83 4.37 -0.40
N TRP A 32 -10.40 4.16 0.79
CA TRP A 32 -10.91 5.23 1.66
C TRP A 32 -10.03 5.42 2.90
N ASP A 33 -9.94 6.65 3.40
CA ASP A 33 -9.15 6.97 4.61
C ASP A 33 -9.86 6.44 5.85
N THR A 34 -9.16 5.62 6.64
CA THR A 34 -9.72 5.05 7.88
C THR A 34 -9.80 6.05 9.04
N GLY A 35 -9.13 7.21 8.91
CA GLY A 35 -8.94 8.16 10.00
C GLY A 35 -7.89 7.72 11.03
N VAL A 36 -7.35 6.50 10.91
CA VAL A 36 -6.32 5.97 11.80
C VAL A 36 -4.96 6.53 11.40
N THR A 37 -4.28 7.12 12.37
CA THR A 37 -2.96 7.72 12.22
C THR A 37 -2.00 7.13 13.26
N VAL A 38 -0.80 6.76 12.84
CA VAL A 38 0.23 6.17 13.73
C VAL A 38 1.56 6.88 13.51
N GLN A 39 2.30 7.07 14.60
CA GLN A 39 3.69 7.55 14.56
C GLN A 39 4.66 6.38 14.55
N VAL A 40 5.60 6.38 13.61
CA VAL A 40 6.60 5.32 13.42
C VAL A 40 7.99 5.94 13.42
N LYS A 41 8.94 5.32 14.14
CA LYS A 41 10.34 5.77 14.14
C LYS A 41 11.10 5.09 12.99
N VAL A 42 11.63 5.88 12.06
CA VAL A 42 12.39 5.44 10.88
C VAL A 42 13.62 6.32 10.72
N GLY A 43 14.82 5.73 10.60
CA GLY A 43 16.07 6.50 10.41
C GLY A 43 16.33 7.55 11.50
N GLY A 44 15.91 7.29 12.74
CA GLY A 44 16.04 8.23 13.86
C GLY A 44 14.98 9.35 13.90
N LYS A 45 14.13 9.48 12.88
CA LYS A 45 13.02 10.45 12.81
C LYS A 45 11.69 9.78 13.17
N ILE A 46 10.75 10.55 13.70
CA ILE A 46 9.37 10.11 13.90
C ILE A 46 8.56 10.57 12.68
N LEU A 47 7.96 9.62 11.98
CA LEU A 47 7.13 9.84 10.79
C LEU A 47 5.68 9.48 11.11
N THR A 48 4.74 10.28 10.60
CA THR A 48 3.31 10.06 10.78
C THR A 48 2.75 9.38 9.55
N VAL A 49 2.19 8.18 9.69
CA VAL A 49 1.55 7.44 8.60
C VAL A 49 0.04 7.35 8.81
N ARG A 50 -0.72 7.29 7.70
CA ARG A 50 -2.16 7.04 7.72
C ARG A 50 -2.47 5.70 7.06
N PHE A 51 -3.65 5.15 7.36
CA PHE A 51 -4.11 3.91 6.76
C PHE A 51 -5.33 4.14 5.88
N PHE A 52 -5.23 3.68 4.64
CA PHE A 52 -6.36 3.62 3.72
C PHE A 52 -6.82 2.17 3.60
N HIS A 53 -8.10 1.96 3.33
CA HIS A 53 -8.69 0.64 3.30
C HIS A 53 -9.57 0.45 2.06
N CYS A 54 -9.60 -0.77 1.52
CA CYS A 54 -10.67 -1.23 0.64
C CYS A 54 -10.99 -2.70 0.93
N HIS A 55 -12.28 -3.04 0.94
CA HIS A 55 -12.71 -4.43 1.10
C HIS A 55 -13.11 -4.99 -0.27
N LYS A 56 -12.43 -6.04 -0.74
CA LYS A 56 -12.65 -6.58 -2.08
C LYS A 56 -12.38 -8.08 -2.12
N ARG A 57 -13.33 -8.85 -2.69
CA ARG A 57 -13.27 -10.32 -2.80
C ARG A 57 -13.01 -11.02 -1.45
N GLY A 58 -13.66 -10.55 -0.38
CA GLY A 58 -13.52 -11.12 0.97
C GLY A 58 -12.20 -10.80 1.67
N VAL A 59 -11.38 -9.91 1.10
CA VAL A 59 -10.06 -9.53 1.65
C VAL A 59 -10.07 -8.06 2.05
N ASP A 60 -9.61 -7.79 3.26
CA ASP A 60 -9.33 -6.43 3.75
C ASP A 60 -7.98 -5.97 3.17
N ARG A 61 -7.99 -4.99 2.28
CA ARG A 61 -6.76 -4.45 1.68
C ARG A 61 -6.44 -3.11 2.34
N VAL A 62 -5.33 -3.06 3.06
CA VAL A 62 -4.87 -1.87 3.77
C VAL A 62 -3.65 -1.28 3.08
N PHE A 63 -3.66 0.03 2.88
CA PHE A 63 -2.59 0.78 2.27
C PHE A 63 -1.96 1.76 3.26
N VAL A 64 -0.64 1.71 3.41
CA VAL A 64 0.12 2.64 4.26
C VAL A 64 0.41 3.92 3.47
N ASP A 65 -0.20 5.03 3.88
CA ASP A 65 -0.08 6.34 3.25
C ASP A 65 1.02 7.15 3.94
N HIS A 66 2.02 7.55 3.15
CA HIS A 66 3.11 8.42 3.56
C HIS A 66 3.72 9.12 2.33
N PRO A 67 4.19 10.38 2.43
CA PRO A 67 4.81 11.10 1.31
C PRO A 67 6.05 10.42 0.68
N LEU A 68 6.67 9.46 1.37
CA LEU A 68 7.78 8.67 0.82
C LEU A 68 7.32 7.66 -0.24
N PHE A 69 6.07 7.20 -0.17
CA PHE A 69 5.49 6.25 -1.11
C PHE A 69 4.57 6.93 -2.11
N LEU A 70 3.78 7.90 -1.60
CA LEU A 70 2.67 8.46 -2.33
C LEU A 70 3.15 9.35 -3.47
N GLU A 71 2.62 9.08 -4.65
CA GLU A 71 2.87 9.94 -5.78
C GLU A 71 2.20 11.30 -5.66
N LYS A 72 3.01 12.32 -5.96
CA LYS A 72 2.56 13.72 -6.05
C LYS A 72 1.66 13.97 -7.25
N VAL A 73 1.75 13.14 -8.29
CA VAL A 73 0.97 13.26 -9.54
C VAL A 73 0.37 11.91 -9.89
N TRP A 74 -0.95 11.86 -9.99
CA TRP A 74 -1.73 10.66 -10.29
C TRP A 74 -1.23 9.92 -11.54
N GLY A 75 -1.11 8.60 -11.44
CA GLY A 75 -0.89 7.70 -12.57
C GLY A 75 0.56 7.63 -13.07
N LYS A 76 1.55 8.09 -12.31
CA LYS A 76 2.95 8.08 -12.73
C LYS A 76 3.76 6.90 -12.19
N THR A 77 3.27 6.17 -11.18
CA THR A 77 4.14 5.26 -10.41
C THR A 77 4.35 4.05 -11.27
N ALA A 78 3.25 3.53 -11.85
CA ALA A 78 3.25 2.39 -12.75
C ALA A 78 4.25 1.31 -12.32
N SER A 79 5.33 1.12 -13.09
CA SER A 79 6.40 0.15 -12.84
C SER A 79 7.60 0.67 -12.03
N LYS A 80 7.61 1.94 -11.63
CA LYS A 80 8.72 2.66 -10.97
C LYS A 80 8.65 2.63 -9.45
N ILE A 81 8.10 1.56 -8.89
CA ILE A 81 7.88 1.43 -7.45
C ILE A 81 9.19 1.49 -6.65
N TYR A 82 10.26 0.91 -7.21
CA TYR A 82 11.54 0.78 -6.52
C TYR A 82 12.60 1.78 -6.99
N GLY A 83 12.32 2.48 -8.09
CA GLY A 83 13.30 3.38 -8.69
C GLY A 83 12.82 4.03 -9.98
N PRO A 84 13.49 5.11 -10.43
CA PRO A 84 13.07 5.86 -11.61
C PRO A 84 13.12 5.04 -12.91
N MET A 85 13.98 4.02 -12.95
CA MET A 85 14.18 3.08 -14.06
C MET A 85 14.57 1.70 -13.51
N THR A 86 14.35 0.65 -14.30
CA THR A 86 14.75 -0.72 -13.93
C THR A 86 16.25 -0.80 -13.65
N GLY A 87 16.63 -1.32 -12.49
CA GLY A 87 18.03 -1.52 -12.10
C GLY A 87 18.68 -0.34 -11.37
N VAL A 88 17.93 0.74 -11.09
CA VAL A 88 18.41 1.89 -10.29
C VAL A 88 17.39 2.16 -9.19
N ASP A 89 17.76 1.97 -7.92
CA ASP A 89 16.87 2.16 -6.78
C ASP A 89 16.79 3.63 -6.32
N TYR A 90 15.72 4.01 -5.64
CA TYR A 90 15.65 5.29 -4.94
C TYR A 90 16.68 5.35 -3.80
N THR A 91 17.28 6.51 -3.58
CA THR A 91 18.17 6.76 -2.44
C THR A 91 17.35 6.95 -1.16
N ASP A 92 17.83 6.36 -0.06
CA ASP A 92 17.27 6.50 1.29
C ASP A 92 17.44 7.91 1.89
#